data_AF-A0A928G0L5-F1
#
_entry.id   AF-A0A928G0L5-F1
#
_cell.length_a   1.000
_cell.length_b   1.000
_cell.length_c   1.000
_cell.angle_alpha   90.00
_cell.angle_beta   90.00
_cell.angle_gamma   90.00
#
_symmetry.space_group_name_H-M   'P 1'
#
loop_
_entity.id
_entity.type
_entity.pdbx_description
1 polymer ?
#
loop_
_entity_poly.entity_id
_entity_poly.type
_entity_poly.pdbx_seq_one_letter_code
_entity_poly.pdbx_strand_id
1 'polypeptide(L)'
;MMTTQEQYIAKIKQLVIKRFGSNISSADDCVALSDAVEKEVGIRIDMPTLQMLFSRNSRVVTPRPMVLSALAKYVGYTGWSDFCATCNINGDDDNPKIPVYRRRGVIAAVCTAVVVVVAGVVLFVGRGGDEPKKSDAPTAYDYLVEDVADDWLVRTKEHYLELRIYDGVNNLAFDKHVAEFYEEFTAGLTTFIANDIRTKAAEKGLDISGEDVNASAAGVANRCIAIIDELRTGNTEEISE
;
A
#
# COMPACT_ATOMS: atom_id res chain seq x y z
N MET A 1 21.02 -15.54 -8.37
CA MET A 1 20.42 -16.05 -7.12
C MET A 1 18.94 -15.66 -7.16
N MET A 2 18.00 -16.57 -6.91
CA MET A 2 16.58 -16.21 -6.90
C MET A 2 16.20 -15.57 -5.57
N THR A 3 15.47 -14.46 -5.59
CA THR A 3 14.94 -13.84 -4.36
C THR A 3 13.87 -14.73 -3.72
N THR A 4 13.63 -14.56 -2.43
CA THR A 4 12.57 -15.30 -1.71
C THR A 4 11.19 -15.11 -2.38
N GLN A 5 10.91 -13.91 -2.88
CA GLN A 5 9.69 -13.62 -3.62
C GLN A 5 9.61 -14.38 -4.95
N GLU A 6 10.71 -14.43 -5.71
CA GLU A 6 10.78 -15.23 -6.94
C GLU A 6 10.55 -16.73 -6.65
N GLN A 7 11.03 -17.23 -5.51
CA GLN A 7 10.80 -18.62 -5.10
C GLN A 7 9.31 -18.88 -4.80
N TYR A 8 8.62 -17.98 -4.10
CA TYR A 8 7.17 -18.08 -3.88
C TYR A 8 6.38 -18.01 -5.20
N ILE A 9 6.74 -17.08 -6.08
CA ILE A 9 6.11 -16.95 -7.41
C ILE A 9 6.35 -18.19 -8.27
N ALA A 10 7.55 -18.76 -8.24
CA ALA A 10 7.84 -20.01 -8.94
C ALA A 10 7.01 -21.17 -8.36
N LYS A 11 6.85 -21.23 -7.04
CA LYS A 11 6.09 -22.27 -6.36
C LYS A 11 4.61 -22.21 -6.69
N ILE A 12 4.00 -21.02 -6.64
CA ILE A 12 2.58 -20.88 -6.98
C ILE A 12 2.32 -21.21 -8.45
N LYS A 13 3.21 -20.83 -9.38
CA LYS A 13 3.11 -21.23 -10.80
C LYS A 13 3.09 -22.75 -10.96
N GLN A 14 3.98 -23.46 -10.27
CA GLN A 14 4.02 -24.92 -10.31
C GLN A 14 2.72 -25.55 -9.78
N LEU A 15 2.16 -25.03 -8.69
CA LEU A 15 0.91 -25.53 -8.14
C LEU A 15 -0.28 -25.23 -9.04
N VAL A 16 -0.32 -24.06 -9.66
CA VAL A 16 -1.36 -23.69 -10.63
C VAL A 16 -1.29 -24.62 -11.84
N ILE A 17 -0.11 -24.85 -12.42
CA ILE A 17 0.07 -25.80 -13.53
C ILE A 17 -0.38 -27.20 -13.13
N LYS A 18 0.00 -27.66 -11.93
CA LYS A 18 -0.38 -28.97 -11.41
C LYS A 18 -1.90 -29.11 -11.26
N ARG A 19 -2.58 -28.08 -10.75
CA ARG A 19 -4.04 -28.09 -10.56
C ARG A 19 -4.78 -27.95 -11.89
N PHE A 20 -4.32 -27.06 -12.76
CA PHE A 20 -4.89 -26.82 -14.07
C PHE A 20 -4.76 -28.04 -15.00
N GLY A 21 -3.71 -28.84 -14.81
CA GLY A 21 -3.51 -30.10 -15.54
C GLY A 21 -2.84 -29.93 -16.90
N SER A 22 -2.49 -28.70 -17.28
CA SER A 22 -1.84 -28.36 -18.54
C SER A 22 -0.73 -27.34 -18.33
N ASN A 23 0.28 -27.37 -19.21
CA ASN A 23 1.28 -26.30 -19.26
C ASN A 23 0.67 -25.04 -19.87
N ILE A 24 0.94 -23.89 -19.26
CA ILE A 24 0.43 -22.60 -19.74
C ILE A 24 1.51 -21.98 -20.61
N SER A 25 1.37 -22.10 -21.93
CA SER A 25 2.40 -21.67 -22.89
C SER A 25 1.87 -20.84 -24.05
N SER A 26 0.56 -20.95 -24.32
CA SER A 26 -0.13 -20.22 -25.39
C SER A 26 -1.13 -19.20 -24.81
N ALA A 27 -1.61 -18.30 -25.68
CA ALA A 27 -2.67 -17.37 -25.32
C ALA A 27 -3.98 -18.12 -24.96
N ASP A 28 -4.28 -19.20 -25.68
CA ASP A 28 -5.46 -20.04 -25.42
C ASP A 28 -5.38 -20.71 -24.04
N ASP A 29 -4.20 -21.17 -23.62
CA ASP A 29 -3.99 -21.71 -22.27
C ASP A 29 -4.24 -20.64 -21.20
N CYS A 30 -3.85 -19.39 -21.46
CA CYS A 30 -4.06 -18.28 -20.54
C CYS A 30 -5.54 -17.92 -20.43
N VAL A 31 -6.29 -17.93 -21.54
CA VAL A 31 -7.75 -17.73 -21.54
C VAL A 31 -8.43 -18.85 -20.76
N ALA A 32 -8.09 -20.10 -21.05
CA ALA A 32 -8.66 -21.25 -20.35
C ALA A 32 -8.35 -21.25 -18.85
N LEU A 33 -7.14 -20.83 -18.44
CA LEU A 33 -6.82 -20.64 -17.03
C LEU A 33 -7.65 -19.50 -16.41
N SER A 34 -7.78 -18.37 -17.10
CA SER A 34 -8.57 -17.23 -16.61
C SER A 34 -10.02 -17.64 -16.34
N ASP A 35 -10.64 -18.35 -17.28
CA ASP A 35 -12.01 -18.85 -17.14
C ASP A 35 -12.13 -19.87 -16.00
N ALA A 36 -11.12 -20.72 -15.81
CA ALA A 36 -11.10 -21.67 -14.69
C ALA A 36 -10.98 -20.98 -13.33
N VAL A 37 -10.13 -19.97 -13.21
CA VAL A 37 -9.98 -19.18 -11.98
C VAL A 37 -11.23 -18.37 -11.69
N GLU A 38 -11.83 -17.74 -12.71
CA GLU A 38 -13.08 -16.98 -12.56
C GLU A 38 -14.21 -17.90 -12.09
N LYS A 39 -14.33 -19.10 -12.67
CA LYS A 39 -15.35 -20.08 -12.29
C LYS A 39 -15.21 -20.56 -10.84
N GLU A 40 -13.99 -20.74 -10.34
CA GLU A 40 -13.75 -21.26 -8.99
C GLU A 40 -13.67 -20.18 -7.91
N VAL A 41 -13.09 -19.02 -8.23
CA VAL A 41 -12.75 -17.95 -7.27
C VAL A 41 -13.63 -16.72 -7.44
N GLY A 42 -14.33 -16.58 -8.57
CA GLY A 42 -15.14 -15.40 -8.89
C GLY A 42 -14.31 -14.18 -9.31
N ILE A 43 -13.01 -14.36 -9.58
CA ILE A 43 -12.10 -13.29 -9.99
C ILE A 43 -11.54 -13.62 -11.36
N ARG A 44 -11.82 -12.75 -12.34
CA ARG A 44 -11.23 -12.84 -13.67
C ARG A 44 -9.84 -12.22 -13.68
N ILE A 45 -8.87 -12.93 -14.28
CA ILE A 45 -7.50 -12.44 -14.44
C ILE A 45 -7.25 -12.17 -15.92
N ASP A 46 -6.83 -10.97 -16.27
CA ASP A 46 -6.61 -10.61 -17.67
C ASP A 46 -5.53 -11.48 -18.33
N MET A 47 -5.78 -11.86 -19.59
CA MET A 47 -4.87 -12.70 -20.37
C MET A 47 -3.43 -12.15 -20.44
N PRO A 48 -3.18 -10.84 -20.68
CA PRO A 48 -1.83 -10.29 -20.68
C PRO A 48 -1.11 -10.48 -19.33
N THR A 49 -1.84 -10.41 -18.22
CA THR A 49 -1.30 -10.61 -16.87
C THR A 49 -0.85 -12.05 -16.67
N LEU A 50 -1.67 -13.02 -17.09
CA LEU A 50 -1.30 -14.44 -17.04
C LEU A 50 -0.15 -14.76 -17.99
N GLN A 51 -0.18 -14.24 -19.21
CA GLN A 51 0.88 -14.44 -20.19
C GLN A 51 2.21 -13.90 -19.65
N MET A 52 2.20 -12.71 -19.05
CA MET A 52 3.36 -12.10 -18.42
C MET A 52 3.86 -12.93 -17.23
N LEU A 53 2.95 -13.45 -16.41
CA LEU A 53 3.29 -14.31 -15.28
C LEU A 53 3.93 -15.63 -15.73
N PHE A 54 3.35 -16.34 -16.70
CA PHE A 54 3.79 -17.68 -17.10
C PHE A 54 4.88 -17.68 -18.19
N SER A 55 5.24 -16.52 -18.75
CA SER A 55 6.33 -16.40 -19.71
C SER A 55 7.70 -16.76 -19.10
N ARG A 56 8.57 -17.39 -19.93
CA ARG A 56 9.93 -17.83 -19.56
C ARG A 56 10.83 -16.70 -19.03
N ASN A 57 10.54 -15.45 -19.39
CA ASN A 57 11.31 -14.25 -19.02
C ASN A 57 10.69 -13.45 -17.86
N SER A 58 9.76 -14.04 -17.11
CA SER A 58 8.97 -13.39 -16.04
C SER A 58 9.76 -12.95 -14.79
N ARG A 59 11.10 -12.93 -14.82
CA ARG A 59 11.95 -12.51 -13.68
C ARG A 59 11.78 -11.04 -13.28
N VAL A 60 11.15 -10.22 -14.12
CA VAL A 60 11.07 -8.77 -13.92
C VAL A 60 9.67 -8.32 -13.47
N VAL A 61 8.70 -9.24 -13.40
CA VAL A 61 7.30 -8.85 -13.19
C VAL A 61 6.82 -9.30 -11.83
N THR A 62 6.61 -8.34 -10.94
CA THR A 62 5.87 -8.53 -9.69
C THR A 62 4.38 -8.49 -9.98
N PRO A 63 3.66 -9.63 -9.95
CA PRO A 63 2.23 -9.64 -10.25
C PRO A 63 1.46 -8.94 -9.13
N ARG A 64 0.35 -8.28 -9.48
CA ARG A 64 -0.50 -7.60 -8.49
C ARG A 64 -0.88 -8.56 -7.34
N PRO A 65 -0.91 -8.10 -6.06
CA PRO A 65 -1.30 -8.95 -4.93
C PRO A 65 -2.67 -9.62 -5.09
N MET A 66 -3.61 -8.96 -5.76
CA MET A 66 -4.92 -9.52 -6.11
C MET A 66 -4.81 -10.76 -7.00
N VAL A 67 -3.92 -10.72 -8.01
CA VAL A 67 -3.68 -11.84 -8.94
C VAL A 67 -3.06 -13.01 -8.20
N LEU A 68 -2.05 -12.74 -7.37
CA LEU A 68 -1.42 -13.76 -6.54
C LEU A 68 -2.41 -14.39 -5.55
N SER A 69 -3.29 -13.59 -4.97
CA SER A 69 -4.33 -14.07 -4.07
C SER A 69 -5.40 -14.89 -4.79
N ALA A 70 -5.81 -14.49 -5.99
CA ALA A 70 -6.74 -15.26 -6.81
C ALA A 70 -6.15 -16.61 -7.21
N LEU A 71 -4.87 -16.66 -7.61
CA LEU A 71 -4.17 -17.91 -7.90
C LEU A 71 -3.97 -18.78 -6.66
N ALA A 72 -3.70 -18.18 -5.49
CA ALA A 72 -3.55 -18.91 -4.24
C ALA A 72 -4.87 -19.55 -3.82
N LYS A 73 -5.99 -18.81 -3.96
CA LYS A 73 -7.34 -19.33 -3.80
C LYS A 73 -7.64 -20.45 -4.77
N TYR A 74 -7.29 -20.24 -6.04
CA TYR A 74 -7.44 -21.26 -7.07
C TYR A 74 -6.68 -22.52 -6.70
N VAL A 75 -5.49 -22.48 -6.09
CA VAL A 75 -4.79 -23.70 -5.66
C VAL A 75 -5.20 -24.25 -4.28
N GLY A 76 -6.17 -23.63 -3.61
CA GLY A 76 -6.80 -24.14 -2.37
C GLY A 76 -6.38 -23.44 -1.08
N TYR A 77 -5.67 -22.32 -1.15
CA TYR A 77 -5.34 -21.48 0.02
C TYR A 77 -6.40 -20.39 0.22
N THR A 78 -6.38 -19.71 1.35
CA THR A 78 -7.32 -18.60 1.60
C THR A 78 -6.92 -17.30 0.87
N GLY A 79 -5.64 -17.15 0.55
CA GLY A 79 -5.08 -16.00 -0.16
C GLY A 79 -3.55 -16.05 -0.24
N TRP A 80 -2.93 -14.97 -0.75
CA TRP A 80 -1.48 -14.94 -0.95
C TRP A 80 -0.69 -15.03 0.36
N SER A 81 -1.09 -14.31 1.41
CA SER A 81 -0.37 -14.33 2.69
C SER A 81 -0.39 -15.71 3.36
N ASP A 82 -1.52 -16.43 3.27
CA ASP A 82 -1.68 -17.80 3.77
C ASP A 82 -0.83 -18.80 2.98
N PHE A 83 -0.78 -18.63 1.65
CA PHE A 83 0.11 -19.38 0.79
C PHE A 83 1.58 -19.20 1.20
N CYS A 84 2.03 -17.95 1.42
CA CYS A 84 3.40 -17.65 1.83
C CYS A 84 3.73 -18.24 3.21
N ALA A 85 2.83 -18.10 4.19
CA ALA A 85 3.02 -18.64 5.53
C ALA A 85 3.12 -20.18 5.53
N THR A 86 2.33 -20.85 4.68
CA THR A 86 2.29 -22.31 4.61
C THR A 86 3.43 -22.89 3.77
N CYS A 87 3.88 -22.19 2.74
CA CYS A 87 4.88 -22.71 1.80
C CYS A 87 6.29 -22.82 2.36
N ASN A 88 6.56 -22.32 3.59
CA ASN A 88 7.81 -22.46 4.35
C ASN A 88 9.02 -22.78 3.46
N ILE A 89 9.35 -21.83 2.59
CA ILE A 89 10.52 -21.97 1.72
C ILE A 89 11.71 -21.74 2.63
N ASN A 90 12.16 -22.82 3.27
CA ASN A 90 13.32 -22.84 4.15
C ASN A 90 14.50 -22.25 3.38
N GLY A 91 14.98 -21.10 3.85
CA GLY A 91 16.21 -20.52 3.35
C GLY A 91 17.37 -21.43 3.71
N ASP A 92 17.88 -22.18 2.74
CA ASP A 92 19.28 -22.58 2.75
C ASP A 92 20.13 -21.31 2.65
N ASP A 93 20.57 -20.87 3.82
CA ASP A 93 21.96 -20.56 4.16
C ASP A 93 22.77 -19.52 3.36
N ASP A 94 22.15 -18.51 2.74
CA ASP A 94 22.87 -17.31 2.28
C ASP A 94 22.01 -16.04 2.32
N ASN A 95 21.23 -15.86 3.39
CA ASN A 95 20.71 -14.54 3.69
C ASN A 95 21.81 -13.81 4.48
N PRO A 96 22.49 -12.77 3.95
CA PRO A 96 23.14 -11.83 4.86
C PRO A 96 22.03 -11.39 5.80
N LYS A 97 22.17 -11.72 7.10
CA LYS A 97 21.29 -11.22 8.15
C LYS A 97 21.14 -9.74 7.89
N ILE A 98 19.98 -9.31 7.38
CA ILE A 98 19.59 -7.91 7.44
C ILE A 98 19.69 -7.63 8.94
N PRO A 99 20.66 -6.82 9.41
CA PRO A 99 20.67 -6.46 10.79
C PRO A 99 19.34 -5.76 10.99
N VAL A 100 18.46 -6.37 11.78
CA VAL A 100 17.32 -5.67 12.36
C VAL A 100 17.98 -4.65 13.29
N TYR A 101 18.44 -3.54 12.70
CA TYR A 101 18.95 -2.42 13.43
C TYR A 101 17.73 -1.88 14.14
N ARG A 102 17.62 -2.27 15.41
CA ARG A 102 16.67 -1.78 16.38
C ARG A 102 16.94 -0.27 16.47
N ARG A 103 16.40 0.51 15.51
CA ARG A 103 16.58 1.95 15.29
C ARG A 103 15.88 2.72 16.41
N ARG A 104 16.41 2.59 17.62
CA ARG A 104 16.07 3.45 18.76
C ARG A 104 16.56 4.89 18.56
N GLY A 105 17.48 5.13 17.61
CA GLY A 105 18.02 6.47 17.31
C GLY A 105 17.23 7.27 16.28
N VAL A 106 16.66 6.63 15.25
CA VAL A 106 15.96 7.35 14.15
C VAL A 106 14.57 7.80 14.58
N ILE A 107 13.88 6.99 15.39
CA ILE A 107 12.63 7.41 16.05
C ILE A 107 12.90 8.63 16.94
N ALA A 108 14.02 8.66 17.68
CA ALA A 108 14.38 9.80 18.50
C ALA A 108 14.66 11.06 17.66
N ALA A 109 15.37 10.95 16.54
CA ALA A 109 15.67 12.10 15.67
C ALA A 109 14.41 12.68 14.99
N VAL A 110 13.53 11.82 14.46
CA VAL A 110 12.26 12.23 13.85
C VAL A 110 11.32 12.83 14.90
N CYS A 111 11.22 12.22 16.10
CA CYS A 111 10.46 12.81 17.20
C CYS A 111 11.02 14.18 17.61
N THR A 112 12.35 14.37 17.60
CA THR A 112 12.95 15.67 17.97
C THR A 112 12.66 16.75 16.92
N ALA A 113 12.74 16.42 15.63
CA ALA A 113 12.42 17.35 14.55
C ALA A 113 10.93 17.74 14.56
N VAL A 114 10.03 16.78 14.77
CA VAL A 114 8.59 17.04 14.93
C VAL A 114 8.33 17.90 16.17
N VAL A 115 9.00 17.65 17.29
CA VAL A 115 8.88 18.49 18.51
C VAL A 115 9.37 19.91 18.28
N VAL A 116 10.44 20.13 17.50
CA VAL A 116 10.94 21.49 17.19
C VAL A 116 10.00 22.23 16.24
N VAL A 117 9.41 21.56 15.24
CA VAL A 117 8.42 22.17 14.34
C VAL A 117 7.12 22.47 15.09
N VAL A 118 6.64 21.55 15.92
CA VAL A 118 5.46 21.77 16.78
C VAL A 118 5.74 22.89 17.80
N ALA A 119 6.92 22.93 18.43
CA ALA A 119 7.30 24.03 19.33
C ALA A 119 7.41 25.37 18.59
N GLY A 120 7.91 25.39 17.36
CA GLY A 120 7.96 26.57 16.51
C GLY A 120 6.55 27.09 16.16
N VAL A 121 5.64 26.20 15.77
CA VAL A 121 4.24 26.55 15.46
C VAL A 121 3.49 26.98 16.73
N VAL A 122 3.70 26.32 17.87
CA VAL A 122 3.08 26.68 19.15
C VAL A 122 3.60 28.03 19.68
N LEU A 123 4.88 28.34 19.48
CA LEU A 123 5.45 29.64 19.86
C LEU A 123 5.03 30.77 18.90
N PHE A 124 4.78 30.47 17.62
CA PHE A 124 4.33 31.46 16.64
C PHE A 124 2.83 31.75 16.73
N VAL A 125 2.02 30.75 17.10
CA VAL A 125 0.57 30.90 17.34
C VAL A 125 0.28 31.42 18.76
N GLY A 126 1.19 31.24 19.71
CA GLY A 126 1.00 31.60 21.13
C GLY A 126 1.11 33.09 21.49
N ARG A 127 1.09 34.02 20.51
CA ARG A 127 1.27 35.47 20.78
C ARG A 127 0.01 36.31 20.60
N GLY A 128 -1.17 35.72 20.79
CA GLY A 128 -2.43 36.46 20.85
C GLY A 128 -3.51 35.71 21.60
N GLY A 129 -3.86 36.17 22.80
CA GLY A 129 -5.08 35.80 23.52
C GLY A 129 -4.86 34.85 24.69
N ASP A 130 -4.83 35.41 25.90
CA ASP A 130 -4.88 34.69 27.16
C ASP A 130 -6.25 34.03 27.35
N GLU A 131 -6.32 32.70 27.24
CA GLU A 131 -7.28 31.87 27.96
C GLU A 131 -6.59 30.59 28.46
N PRO A 132 -6.97 30.07 29.65
CA PRO A 132 -6.24 29.01 30.32
C PRO A 132 -6.36 27.70 29.53
N LYS A 133 -5.25 27.26 28.94
CA LYS A 133 -5.13 25.96 28.27
C LYS A 133 -5.50 24.83 29.24
N LYS A 134 -6.70 24.28 29.03
CA LYS A 134 -7.06 22.95 29.51
C LYS A 134 -6.01 21.99 28.95
N SER A 135 -5.52 21.08 29.80
CA SER A 135 -4.70 19.96 29.37
C SER A 135 -5.57 19.08 28.47
N ASP A 136 -5.57 19.34 27.16
CA ASP A 136 -6.38 18.61 26.18
C ASP A 136 -5.75 17.23 25.97
N ALA A 137 -6.12 16.30 26.84
CA ALA A 137 -5.88 14.89 26.59
C ALA A 137 -6.59 14.52 25.27
N PRO A 138 -5.95 13.73 24.39
CA PRO A 138 -6.56 13.30 23.15
C PRO A 138 -7.93 12.67 23.40
N THR A 139 -8.92 13.12 22.64
CA THR A 139 -10.28 12.59 22.71
C THR A 139 -10.37 11.26 21.97
N ALA A 140 -11.44 10.49 22.21
CA ALA A 140 -11.73 9.28 21.43
C ALA A 140 -11.88 9.56 19.93
N TYR A 141 -12.29 10.79 19.58
CA TYR A 141 -12.36 11.26 18.20
C TYR A 141 -10.97 11.44 17.60
N ASP A 142 -10.03 12.06 18.32
CA ASP A 142 -8.66 12.27 17.83
C ASP A 142 -7.97 10.95 17.51
N TYR A 143 -8.13 9.93 18.37
CA TYR A 143 -7.60 8.59 18.10
C TYR A 143 -8.24 7.92 16.89
N LEU A 144 -9.53 8.15 16.65
CA LEU A 144 -10.21 7.63 15.46
C LEU A 144 -9.69 8.30 14.19
N VAL A 145 -9.54 9.63 14.21
CA VAL A 145 -9.03 10.38 13.06
C VAL A 145 -7.60 9.94 12.74
N GLU A 146 -6.74 9.73 13.73
CA GLU A 146 -5.37 9.27 13.48
C GLU A 146 -5.33 7.84 12.92
N ASP A 147 -6.20 6.94 13.42
CA ASP A 147 -6.33 5.58 12.86
C ASP A 147 -6.81 5.59 11.39
N VAL A 148 -7.73 6.49 11.04
CA VAL A 148 -8.11 6.71 9.62
C VAL A 148 -6.94 7.31 8.85
N ALA A 149 -6.21 8.25 9.43
CA ALA A 149 -5.07 8.89 8.78
C ALA A 149 -4.00 7.86 8.42
N ASP A 150 -3.60 7.00 9.35
CA ASP A 150 -2.60 5.96 9.14
C ASP A 150 -2.99 5.01 7.99
N ASP A 151 -4.25 4.55 7.97
CA ASP A 151 -4.77 3.71 6.87
C ASP A 151 -4.66 4.40 5.51
N TRP A 152 -5.05 5.67 5.43
CA TRP A 152 -5.03 6.43 4.18
C TRP A 152 -3.62 6.78 3.71
N LEU A 153 -2.69 7.09 4.62
CA LEU A 153 -1.30 7.36 4.28
C LEU A 153 -0.61 6.09 3.73
N VAL A 154 -0.87 4.92 4.32
CA VAL A 154 -0.38 3.64 3.82
C VAL A 154 -0.93 3.36 2.42
N ARG A 155 -2.26 3.44 2.24
CA ARG A 155 -2.90 3.23 0.92
C ARG A 155 -2.36 4.18 -0.15
N THR A 156 -2.19 5.45 0.19
CA THR A 156 -1.65 6.47 -0.72
C THR A 156 -0.24 6.11 -1.17
N LYS A 157 0.63 5.71 -0.23
CA LYS A 157 2.01 5.32 -0.53
C LYS A 157 2.07 4.05 -1.37
N GLU A 158 1.29 3.03 -1.03
CA GLU A 158 1.21 1.79 -1.80
C GLU A 158 0.77 2.05 -3.23
N HIS A 159 -0.30 2.82 -3.42
CA HIS A 159 -0.82 3.12 -4.74
C HIS A 159 0.17 3.93 -5.60
N TYR A 160 0.86 4.91 -5.01
CA TYR A 160 1.92 5.64 -5.70
C TYR A 160 3.08 4.71 -6.13
N LEU A 161 3.52 3.82 -5.24
CA LEU A 161 4.58 2.86 -5.54
C LEU A 161 4.16 1.86 -6.63
N GLU A 162 2.90 1.45 -6.66
CA GLU A 162 2.34 0.60 -7.72
C GLU A 162 2.44 1.29 -9.09
N LEU A 163 2.11 2.58 -9.19
CA LEU A 163 2.27 3.37 -10.42
C LEU A 163 3.74 3.47 -10.85
N ARG A 164 4.65 3.68 -9.89
CA ARG A 164 6.10 3.76 -10.16
C ARG A 164 6.68 2.46 -10.68
N ILE A 165 6.20 1.32 -10.17
CA ILE A 165 6.60 0.00 -10.65
C ILE A 165 6.05 -0.25 -12.06
N TYR A 166 4.82 0.22 -12.35
CA TYR A 166 4.17 0.04 -13.64
C TYR A 166 4.91 0.75 -14.79
N ASP A 167 5.40 1.97 -14.58
CA ASP A 167 6.02 2.78 -15.64
C ASP A 167 7.55 2.76 -15.66
N GLY A 168 8.21 1.93 -14.83
CA GLY A 168 9.68 1.84 -14.69
C GLY A 168 10.46 1.46 -15.96
N VAL A 169 9.80 1.27 -17.10
CA VAL A 169 10.42 1.02 -18.41
C VAL A 169 10.50 2.30 -19.26
N ASN A 170 9.71 3.35 -18.95
CA ASN A 170 9.64 4.55 -19.79
C ASN A 170 9.28 5.81 -18.97
N ASN A 171 10.29 6.53 -18.47
CA ASN A 171 10.13 7.72 -17.60
C ASN A 171 9.17 8.80 -18.15
N LEU A 172 9.06 8.95 -19.47
CA LEU A 172 8.17 9.95 -20.08
C LEU A 172 6.68 9.60 -19.95
N ALA A 173 6.34 8.32 -19.82
CA ALA A 173 4.95 7.87 -19.62
C ALA A 173 4.55 7.98 -18.14
N PHE A 174 5.53 7.78 -17.23
CA PHE A 174 5.34 7.88 -15.79
C PHE A 174 4.82 9.24 -15.35
N ASP A 175 5.48 10.33 -15.76
CA ASP A 175 5.07 11.69 -15.33
C ASP A 175 3.63 12.01 -15.75
N LYS A 176 3.21 11.52 -16.94
CA LYS A 176 1.85 11.70 -17.44
C LYS A 176 0.84 10.87 -16.64
N HIS A 177 1.10 9.58 -16.41
CA HIS A 177 0.20 8.73 -15.63
C HIS A 177 0.10 9.16 -14.17
N VAL A 178 1.21 9.62 -13.58
CA VAL A 178 1.21 10.19 -12.22
C VAL A 178 0.38 11.46 -12.18
N ALA A 179 0.46 12.33 -13.19
CA ALA A 179 -0.37 13.53 -13.24
C ALA A 179 -1.86 13.21 -13.36
N GLU A 180 -2.25 12.29 -14.25
CA GLU A 180 -3.64 11.82 -14.41
C GLU A 180 -4.16 11.17 -13.12
N PHE A 181 -3.37 10.27 -12.52
CA PHE A 181 -3.69 9.68 -11.22
C PHE A 181 -3.84 10.74 -10.14
N TYR A 182 -2.90 11.70 -10.05
CA TYR A 182 -2.93 12.73 -9.03
C TYR A 182 -4.20 13.58 -9.12
N GLU A 183 -4.62 13.96 -10.33
CA GLU A 183 -5.85 14.71 -10.54
C GLU A 183 -7.09 13.91 -10.09
N GLU A 184 -7.20 12.64 -10.51
CA GLU A 184 -8.33 11.78 -10.16
C GLU A 184 -8.37 11.46 -8.65
N PHE A 185 -7.21 11.11 -8.08
CA PHE A 185 -7.07 10.76 -6.68
C PHE A 185 -7.44 11.94 -5.78
N THR A 186 -6.91 13.14 -6.07
CA THR A 186 -7.14 14.32 -5.23
C THR A 186 -8.55 14.86 -5.33
N ALA A 187 -9.23 14.73 -6.48
CA ALA A 187 -10.60 15.20 -6.66
C ALA A 187 -11.63 14.53 -5.73
N GLY A 188 -11.39 13.26 -5.32
CA GLY A 188 -12.29 12.50 -4.45
C GLY A 188 -11.80 12.30 -3.01
N LEU A 189 -10.51 12.55 -2.75
CA LEU A 189 -9.82 12.10 -1.54
C LEU A 189 -10.50 12.53 -0.23
N THR A 190 -10.81 13.83 -0.10
CA THR A 190 -11.47 14.37 1.09
C THR A 190 -12.84 13.73 1.34
N THR A 191 -13.61 13.47 0.28
CA THR A 191 -14.93 12.83 0.38
C THR A 191 -14.81 11.38 0.85
N PHE A 192 -13.84 10.63 0.31
CA PHE A 192 -13.60 9.24 0.72
C PHE A 192 -13.15 9.15 2.18
N ILE A 193 -12.20 9.98 2.59
CA ILE A 193 -11.75 10.03 3.98
C ILE A 193 -12.90 10.42 4.92
N ALA A 194 -13.71 11.42 4.55
CA ALA A 194 -14.86 11.83 5.35
C ALA A 194 -15.86 10.68 5.55
N ASN A 195 -16.07 9.84 4.53
CA ASN A 195 -16.93 8.66 4.64
C ASN A 195 -16.33 7.58 5.55
N ASP A 196 -15.01 7.35 5.49
CA ASP A 196 -14.33 6.41 6.39
C ASP A 196 -14.38 6.89 7.85
N ILE A 197 -14.17 8.18 8.11
CA ILE A 197 -14.32 8.78 9.45
C ILE A 197 -15.75 8.56 9.98
N ARG A 198 -16.78 8.86 9.18
CA ARG A 198 -18.18 8.65 9.57
C ARG A 198 -18.48 7.18 9.87
N THR A 199 -17.96 6.28 9.04
CA THR A 199 -18.18 4.84 9.18
C THR A 199 -17.55 4.33 10.47
N LYS A 200 -16.26 4.60 10.70
CA LYS A 200 -15.57 4.20 11.94
C LYS A 200 -16.18 4.88 13.17
N ALA A 201 -16.69 6.10 13.04
CA ALA A 201 -17.33 6.80 14.15
C ALA A 201 -18.65 6.14 14.56
N ALA A 202 -19.48 5.79 13.58
CA ALA A 202 -20.71 5.07 13.79
C ALA A 202 -20.46 3.69 14.44
N GLU A 203 -19.43 2.97 14.00
CA GLU A 203 -19.01 1.70 14.61
C GLU A 203 -18.61 1.83 16.09
N LYS A 204 -18.04 2.99 16.48
CA LYS A 204 -17.65 3.28 17.86
C LYS A 204 -18.74 4.01 18.66
N GLY A 205 -19.90 4.26 18.08
CA GLY A 205 -21.00 5.00 18.73
C GLY A 205 -20.65 6.45 19.06
N LEU A 206 -19.78 7.08 18.26
CA LEU A 206 -19.39 8.48 18.42
C LEU A 206 -20.30 9.38 17.58
N ASP A 207 -20.92 10.36 18.22
CA ASP A 207 -21.65 11.43 17.55
C ASP A 207 -20.71 12.60 17.29
N ILE A 208 -20.44 12.88 16.01
CA ILE A 208 -19.45 13.86 15.57
C ILE A 208 -20.12 14.76 14.54
N SER A 209 -19.89 16.07 14.64
CA SER A 209 -20.46 17.02 13.71
C SER A 209 -19.92 16.80 12.28
N GLY A 210 -20.76 17.06 11.28
CA GLY A 210 -20.31 17.00 9.89
C GLY A 210 -19.18 17.98 9.58
N GLU A 211 -19.11 19.10 10.31
CA GLU A 211 -18.04 20.10 10.20
C GLU A 211 -16.69 19.54 10.67
N ASP A 212 -16.65 18.91 11.85
CA ASP A 212 -15.43 18.31 12.40
C ASP A 212 -14.91 17.18 11.51
N VAL A 213 -15.81 16.34 11.00
CA VAL A 213 -15.48 15.27 10.05
C VAL A 213 -14.85 15.85 8.78
N ASN A 214 -15.46 16.89 8.20
CA ASN A 214 -14.96 17.49 6.96
C ASN A 214 -13.61 18.18 7.17
N ALA A 215 -13.43 18.89 8.30
CA ALA A 215 -12.16 19.51 8.65
C ALA A 215 -11.05 18.47 8.84
N SER A 216 -11.35 17.37 9.53
CA SER A 216 -10.40 16.28 9.78
C SER A 216 -10.05 15.54 8.49
N ALA A 217 -11.05 15.25 7.65
CA ALA A 217 -10.84 14.65 6.34
C ALA A 217 -9.96 15.51 5.43
N ALA A 218 -10.16 16.83 5.42
CA ALA A 218 -9.29 17.75 4.68
C ALA A 218 -7.86 17.75 5.22
N GLY A 219 -7.68 17.70 6.54
CA GLY A 219 -6.37 17.57 7.18
C GLY A 219 -5.63 16.29 6.76
N VAL A 220 -6.31 15.15 6.76
CA VAL A 220 -5.75 13.87 6.31
C VAL A 220 -5.47 13.89 4.80
N ALA A 221 -6.37 14.43 3.98
CA ALA A 221 -6.17 14.55 2.54
C ALA A 221 -4.90 15.37 2.21
N ASN A 222 -4.68 16.48 2.91
CA ASN A 222 -3.47 17.29 2.77
C ASN A 222 -2.20 16.51 3.14
N ARG A 223 -2.23 15.67 4.20
CA ARG A 223 -1.10 14.78 4.56
C ARG A 223 -0.81 13.77 3.44
N CYS A 224 -1.84 13.14 2.86
CA CYS A 224 -1.69 12.22 1.75
C CYS A 224 -1.10 12.89 0.50
N ILE A 225 -1.57 14.10 0.17
CA ILE A 225 -1.04 14.90 -0.94
C ILE A 225 0.44 15.22 -0.73
N ALA A 226 0.82 15.65 0.47
CA ALA A 226 2.21 15.96 0.82
C ALA A 226 3.13 14.73 0.63
N ILE A 227 2.66 13.52 0.98
CA ILE A 227 3.41 12.28 0.72
C ILE A 227 3.62 12.06 -0.77
N ILE A 228 2.60 12.27 -1.61
CA ILE A 228 2.76 12.11 -3.07
C ILE A 228 3.78 13.11 -3.62
N ASP A 229 3.72 14.36 -3.17
CA ASP A 229 4.68 15.40 -3.59
C ASP A 229 6.12 15.06 -3.16
N GLU A 230 6.31 14.56 -1.94
CA GLU A 230 7.62 14.08 -1.45
C GLU A 230 8.15 12.93 -2.31
N LEU A 231 7.29 11.94 -2.60
CA LEU A 231 7.67 10.79 -3.42
C LEU A 231 7.97 11.18 -4.87
N ARG A 232 7.27 12.18 -5.43
CA ARG A 232 7.47 12.68 -6.79
C ARG A 232 8.76 13.50 -6.94
N THR A 233 9.05 14.36 -5.97
CA THR A 233 10.23 15.25 -6.02
C THR A 233 11.54 14.49 -5.79
N GLY A 234 11.47 13.24 -5.33
CA GLY A 234 12.62 12.36 -5.32
C GLY A 234 13.73 12.87 -4.41
N ASN A 235 13.39 13.37 -3.21
CA ASN A 235 14.34 13.45 -2.08
C ASN A 235 14.77 12.03 -1.67
N THR A 236 15.47 11.38 -2.60
CA THR A 236 15.94 10.00 -2.59
C THR A 236 17.40 9.98 -2.14
N GLU A 237 17.79 10.86 -1.21
CA GLU A 237 19.14 10.80 -0.61
C GLU A 237 19.25 9.74 0.51
N GLU A 238 18.15 9.09 0.93
CA GLU A 238 18.18 8.15 2.08
C GLU A 238 17.61 6.74 1.80
N ILE A 239 17.50 6.29 0.54
CA ILE A 239 17.18 4.88 0.22
C ILE A 239 18.36 4.20 -0.48
N SER A 240 19.58 4.56 -0.08
CA SER A 240 20.82 3.86 -0.42
C SER A 240 21.69 3.65 0.81
N GLU A 241 21.16 2.96 1.83
CA GLU A 241 21.95 2.24 2.85
C GLU A 241 21.23 0.97 3.31
#